data_AF-A0A4P5R2H6-F1
#
_entry.id   AF-A0A4P5R2H6-F1
#
_cell.length_a   1.000
_cell.length_b   1.000
_cell.length_c   1.000
_cell.angle_alpha   90.00
_cell.angle_beta   90.00
_cell.angle_gamma   90.00
#
_symmetry.space_group_name_H-M   'P 1'
#
loop_
_entity.id
_entity.type
_entity.pdbx_description
1 polymer ?
#
loop_
_entity_poly.entity_id
_entity_poly.type
_entity_poly.pdbx_seq_one_letter_code
_entity_poly.pdbx_strand_id
1 'polypeptide(L)'
;MGLVNDRPNSNDSDDANMVRRAAQRYGTVGAMLAGGMVAFDRLLGRKPKEEPAVVIEAATEPEDINDGISLTLEQPDGEPLQVFAPPPGRRRSRARRRRRMP
;
A
#
# COMPACT_ATOMS: atom_id res chain seq x y z
N MET A 1 -37.29 -9.52 -10.10
CA MET A 1 -37.26 -9.05 -8.69
C MET A 1 -35.88 -9.38 -8.16
N GLY A 2 -34.92 -8.47 -8.35
CA GLY A 2 -33.51 -8.70 -8.03
C GLY A 2 -33.23 -8.33 -6.58
N LEU A 3 -32.73 -9.28 -5.79
CA LEU A 3 -32.26 -9.05 -4.43
C LEU A 3 -30.98 -8.21 -4.50
N VAL A 4 -31.13 -6.91 -4.23
CA VAL A 4 -30.00 -6.00 -4.04
C VAL A 4 -29.28 -6.44 -2.76
N ASN A 5 -28.06 -6.91 -2.93
CA ASN A 5 -27.25 -7.46 -1.84
C ASN A 5 -26.63 -6.27 -1.08
N ASP A 6 -27.36 -5.69 -0.13
CA ASP A 6 -26.90 -4.61 0.75
C ASP A 6 -25.88 -5.15 1.77
N ARG A 7 -24.67 -5.49 1.30
CA ARG A 7 -23.54 -5.72 2.21
C ARG A 7 -23.09 -4.35 2.74
N PRO A 8 -23.05 -4.13 4.07
CA PRO A 8 -22.51 -2.88 4.61
C PRO A 8 -21.06 -2.73 4.17
N ASN A 9 -20.78 -1.64 3.47
CA ASN A 9 -19.46 -1.33 2.94
C ASN A 9 -18.52 -1.06 4.13
N SER A 10 -17.59 -1.98 4.42
CA SER A 10 -16.68 -1.93 5.58
C SER A 10 -15.85 -0.63 5.65
N ASN A 11 -15.71 0.06 4.53
CA ASN A 11 -15.03 1.34 4.42
C ASN A 11 -15.75 2.48 5.17
N ASP A 12 -17.08 2.42 5.26
CA ASP A 12 -17.87 3.47 5.92
C ASP A 12 -17.67 3.47 7.44
N SER A 13 -17.50 2.28 8.03
CA SER A 13 -17.16 2.13 9.43
C SER A 13 -15.75 2.63 9.75
N ASP A 14 -14.78 2.42 8.85
CA ASP A 14 -13.40 2.89 9.04
C ASP A 14 -13.30 4.41 8.96
N ASP A 15 -14.01 5.03 8.02
CA ASP A 15 -14.06 6.48 7.87
C ASP A 15 -14.70 7.14 9.09
N ALA A 16 -15.80 6.57 9.61
CA ALA A 16 -16.44 7.05 10.82
C ALA A 16 -15.51 6.95 12.05
N ASN A 17 -14.73 5.88 12.14
CA ASN A 17 -13.74 5.70 13.20
C ASN A 17 -12.60 6.72 13.10
N MET A 18 -12.16 7.06 11.89
CA MET A 18 -11.13 8.09 11.65
C MET A 18 -11.62 9.48 12.07
N VAL A 19 -12.81 9.88 11.65
CA VAL A 19 -13.41 11.17 12.04
C VAL A 19 -13.58 11.25 13.55
N ARG A 20 -14.03 10.17 14.18
CA ARG A 20 -14.17 10.07 15.63
C ARG A 20 -12.82 10.21 16.37
N ARG A 21 -11.75 9.61 15.84
CA ARG A 21 -10.39 9.77 16.39
C ARG A 21 -9.87 11.20 16.24
N ALA A 22 -10.13 11.85 15.10
CA ALA A 22 -9.76 13.25 14.90
C ALA A 22 -10.51 14.18 15.88
N ALA A 23 -11.80 13.92 16.12
CA ALA A 23 -12.60 14.63 17.10
C ALA A 23 -12.03 14.48 18.53
N GLN A 24 -11.61 13.27 18.90
CA GLN A 24 -11.03 12.99 20.21
C GLN A 24 -9.66 13.67 20.42
N ARG A 25 -8.86 13.78 19.36
CA ARG A 25 -7.47 14.27 19.46
C ARG A 25 -7.29 15.75 19.18
N TYR A 26 -8.15 16.32 18.34
CA TYR A 26 -8.03 17.69 17.82
C TYR A 26 -9.34 18.48 17.93
N GLY A 27 -10.36 17.92 18.59
CA GLY A 27 -11.65 18.57 18.79
C GLY A 27 -12.45 18.73 17.49
N THR A 28 -13.41 19.66 17.52
CA THR A 28 -14.38 19.89 16.45
C THR A 28 -13.73 20.29 15.12
N VAL A 29 -12.65 21.08 15.17
CA VAL A 29 -11.90 21.51 13.97
C VAL A 29 -11.27 20.31 13.25
N GLY A 30 -10.65 19.39 14.01
CA GLY A 30 -10.08 18.17 13.43
C GLY A 30 -11.13 17.22 12.87
N ALA A 31 -12.30 17.14 13.52
CA ALA A 31 -13.43 16.36 13.03
C ALA A 31 -13.97 16.89 11.70
N MET A 32 -14.11 18.22 11.57
CA MET A 32 -14.57 18.86 10.32
C MET A 32 -13.59 18.65 9.18
N LEU A 33 -12.29 18.79 9.43
CA LEU A 33 -11.26 18.55 8.40
C LEU A 33 -11.25 17.08 7.95
N ALA A 34 -11.24 16.12 8.88
CA ALA A 34 -11.27 14.70 8.56
C ALA A 34 -12.57 14.30 7.84
N GLY A 35 -13.72 14.83 8.30
CA GLY A 35 -15.02 14.59 7.66
C GLY A 35 -15.08 15.18 6.24
N GLY A 36 -14.50 16.37 6.03
CA GLY A 36 -14.36 16.98 4.71
C GLY A 36 -13.54 16.10 3.77
N MET A 37 -12.39 15.60 4.22
CA MET A 37 -11.56 14.70 3.43
C MET A 37 -12.29 13.39 3.06
N VAL A 38 -13.06 12.79 3.98
CA VAL A 38 -13.88 11.61 3.69
C VAL A 38 -14.94 11.91 2.63
N ALA A 39 -15.61 13.07 2.74
CA ALA A 39 -16.62 13.49 1.76
C ALA A 39 -16.02 13.74 0.38
N PHE A 40 -14.85 14.37 0.30
CA PHE A 40 -14.12 14.59 -0.96
C PHE A 40 -13.61 13.28 -1.57
N ASP A 41 -13.09 12.35 -0.76
CA ASP A 41 -12.66 11.01 -1.20
C ASP A 41 -13.82 10.22 -1.85
N ARG A 42 -15.04 10.35 -1.30
CA ARG A 42 -16.24 9.73 -1.86
C ARG A 42 -16.67 10.38 -3.17
N LEU A 43 -16.56 11.70 -3.28
CA LEU A 43 -17.01 12.45 -4.46
C LEU A 43 -16.04 12.32 -5.63
N LEU A 44 -14.74 12.39 -5.39
CA LEU A 44 -13.70 12.35 -6.42
C LEU A 44 -13.33 10.92 -6.85
N GLY A 45 -13.88 9.91 -6.17
CA GLY A 45 -13.52 8.51 -6.36
C GLY A 45 -12.19 8.20 -5.69
N ARG A 46 -12.18 7.25 -4.76
CA ARG A 46 -10.94 6.78 -4.14
C ARG A 46 -10.10 6.08 -5.20
N LYS A 47 -8.81 6.44 -5.28
CA LYS A 47 -7.83 5.58 -5.95
C LYS A 47 -7.99 4.16 -5.37
N PRO A 48 -8.10 3.11 -6.21
CA PRO A 48 -8.09 1.74 -5.72
C PRO A 48 -6.89 1.61 -4.79
N LYS A 49 -7.13 1.24 -3.52
CA LYS A 49 -6.02 0.93 -2.63
C LYS A 49 -5.26 -0.20 -3.31
N GLU A 50 -4.02 0.08 -3.73
CA GLU A 50 -3.10 -0.95 -4.22
C GLU A 50 -3.10 -2.07 -3.19
N GLU A 51 -3.36 -3.29 -3.66
CA GLU A 51 -3.46 -4.46 -2.80
C GLU A 51 -2.22 -4.56 -1.91
N PRO A 52 -2.39 -4.90 -0.62
CA PRO A 52 -1.27 -4.98 0.31
C PRO A 52 -0.19 -5.89 -0.29
N ALA A 53 1.06 -5.43 -0.24
CA ALA A 53 2.20 -6.17 -0.77
C ALA A 53 2.13 -7.63 -0.29
N VAL A 54 1.93 -8.55 -1.22
CA VAL A 54 1.89 -9.98 -0.93
C VAL A 54 3.28 -10.37 -0.45
N VAL A 55 3.44 -10.57 0.86
CA VAL A 55 4.66 -11.13 1.42
C VAL A 55 4.59 -12.63 1.19
N ILE A 56 5.18 -13.08 0.10
CA ILE A 56 5.37 -14.49 -0.18
C ILE A 56 6.52 -14.96 0.73
N GLU A 57 6.23 -15.82 1.70
CA GLU A 57 7.26 -16.53 2.46
C GLU A 57 7.99 -17.50 1.52
N ALA A 58 9.04 -17.03 0.85
CA ALA A 58 9.96 -17.89 0.14
C ALA A 58 10.82 -18.62 1.18
N ALA A 59 10.45 -19.86 1.51
CA ALA A 59 11.19 -20.75 2.41
C ALA A 59 12.47 -21.33 1.76
N THR A 60 13.16 -20.52 0.95
CA THR A 60 14.37 -20.91 0.21
C THR A 60 15.59 -20.18 0.75
N GLU A 61 16.78 -20.68 0.40
CA GLU A 61 18.03 -19.95 0.64
C GLU A 61 17.93 -18.56 -0.02
N PRO A 62 18.43 -17.48 0.61
CA PRO A 62 18.36 -16.15 0.02
C PRO A 62 19.10 -16.15 -1.33
N GLU A 63 18.35 -16.02 -2.41
CA GLU A 63 18.90 -15.87 -3.76
C GLU A 63 19.54 -14.48 -3.93
N ASP A 64 20.58 -14.41 -4.77
CA ASP A 64 21.33 -13.19 -5.01
C ASP A 64 20.50 -12.20 -5.85
N ILE A 65 20.24 -11.01 -5.33
CA ILE A 65 19.36 -9.99 -5.96
C ILE A 65 20.09 -9.13 -7.02
N ASN A 66 21.13 -9.66 -7.67
CA ASN A 66 21.99 -8.91 -8.59
C ASN A 66 21.48 -8.91 -10.04
N ASP A 67 20.46 -9.67 -10.39
CA ASP A 67 20.03 -9.87 -11.79
C ASP A 67 18.91 -8.93 -12.25
N GLY A 68 18.32 -8.17 -11.32
CA GLY A 68 17.16 -7.31 -11.61
C GLY A 68 15.85 -8.08 -11.68
N ILE A 69 14.78 -7.43 -12.15
CA ILE A 69 13.44 -8.01 -12.23
C ILE A 69 12.97 -7.95 -13.69
N SER A 70 12.65 -9.11 -14.27
CA SER A 70 12.05 -9.23 -15.61
C SER A 70 10.60 -9.70 -15.48
N LEU A 71 9.66 -8.96 -16.06
CA LEU A 71 8.22 -9.26 -16.01
C LEU A 71 7.65 -9.25 -17.43
N THR A 72 6.81 -10.23 -17.74
CA THR A 72 5.96 -10.21 -18.93
C THR A 72 4.54 -9.95 -18.49
N LEU A 73 3.98 -8.82 -18.93
CA LEU A 73 2.62 -8.38 -18.60
C LEU A 73 1.70 -8.59 -19.80
N GLU A 74 0.48 -9.03 -19.57
CA GLU A 74 -0.55 -9.06 -20.61
C GLU A 74 -1.24 -7.69 -20.66
N GLN A 75 -1.19 -7.01 -21.81
CA GLN A 75 -1.88 -5.74 -21.99
C GLN A 75 -3.38 -5.95 -22.25
N PRO A 76 -4.23 -4.93 -21.98
CA PRO A 76 -5.67 -4.98 -22.31
C PRO A 76 -5.94 -5.27 -23.79
N ASP A 77 -4.98 -4.91 -24.64
CA ASP A 77 -5.02 -5.06 -26.09
C ASP A 77 -4.64 -6.49 -26.55
N GLY A 78 -4.30 -7.37 -25.60
CA GLY A 78 -3.92 -8.77 -25.84
C GLY A 78 -2.44 -8.99 -26.17
N GLU A 79 -1.68 -7.93 -26.38
CA GLU A 79 -0.25 -8.02 -26.70
C GLU A 79 0.63 -8.15 -25.43
N PRO A 80 1.69 -8.98 -25.46
CA PRO A 80 2.59 -9.13 -24.34
C PRO A 80 3.56 -7.94 -24.22
N LEU A 81 3.68 -7.36 -23.03
CA LEU A 81 4.65 -6.32 -22.70
C LEU A 81 5.78 -6.88 -21.84
N GLN A 82 7.01 -6.78 -22.34
CA GLN A 82 8.20 -7.09 -21.56
C GLN A 82 8.69 -5.86 -20.81
N VAL A 83 8.80 -5.96 -19.48
CA VAL A 83 9.31 -4.90 -18.60
C VAL A 83 10.54 -5.42 -17.88
N PHE A 84 11.61 -4.63 -17.89
CA PHE A 84 12.85 -4.92 -17.18
C PHE A 84 13.20 -3.80 -16.21
N ALA A 85 13.39 -4.15 -14.94
CA ALA A 85 13.91 -3.26 -13.91
C ALA A 85 15.35 -3.67 -13.57
N PRO A 86 16.35 -2.81 -13.79
CA PRO A 86 17.74 -3.15 -13.50
C PRO A 86 17.98 -3.34 -12.00
N PRO A 87 18.97 -4.16 -11.61
CA PRO A 87 19.29 -4.42 -10.20
C PRO A 87 19.67 -3.13 -9.46
N PRO A 88 19.27 -2.98 -8.18
CA PRO A 88 19.65 -1.83 -7.38
C PRO A 88 21.17 -1.77 -7.20
N GLY A 89 21.76 -0.61 -7.46
CA GLY A 89 23.22 -0.42 -7.36
C GLY A 89 23.77 -0.89 -6.01
N ARG A 90 24.85 -1.70 -6.06
CA ARG A 90 25.48 -2.33 -4.90
C ARG A 90 25.88 -1.27 -3.86
N ARG A 91 25.09 -1.12 -2.79
CA ARG A 91 25.47 -0.27 -1.66
C ARG A 91 26.59 -0.98 -0.88
N ARG A 92 27.78 -0.38 -0.85
CA ARG A 92 28.88 -0.86 0.01
C ARG A 92 28.38 -0.92 1.45
N SER A 93 28.33 -2.12 2.03
CA SER A 93 27.99 -2.28 3.44
C SER A 93 29.07 -1.57 4.27
N ARG A 94 28.67 -0.57 5.05
CA ARG A 94 29.58 0.02 6.04
C ARG A 94 29.76 -1.01 7.15
N ALA A 95 30.94 -1.60 7.25
CA ALA A 95 31.28 -2.48 8.36
C ALA A 95 31.01 -1.75 9.69
N ARG A 96 30.05 -2.24 10.49
CA ARG A 96 29.84 -1.77 11.86
C ARG A 96 31.03 -2.25 12.69
N ARG A 97 32.02 -1.38 12.89
CA ARG A 97 33.13 -1.62 13.83
C ARG A 97 32.52 -1.75 15.23
N ARG A 98 32.40 -2.98 15.74
CA ARG A 98 32.01 -3.23 17.12
C ARG A 98 33.07 -2.60 18.03
N ARG A 99 32.68 -1.61 18.83
CA ARG A 99 33.53 -1.11 19.91
C ARG A 99 33.62 -2.22 20.96
N ARG A 100 34.79 -2.84 21.10
CA ARG A 100 35.11 -3.62 22.29
C ARG A 100 35.27 -2.62 23.43
N MET A 101 34.43 -2.71 24.46
CA MET A 101 34.69 -2.00 25.71
C MET A 101 35.73 -2.78 26.52
N PRO A 102 36.60 -2.07 27.27
CA PRO A 102 37.53 -2.68 28.22
C PRO A 102 36.81 -3.25 29.44
#